data_AF-A0A165ELK2-F1
#
_entry.id   AF-A0A165ELK2-F1
#
_cell.length_a   1.000
_cell.length_b   1.000
_cell.length_c   1.000
_cell.angle_alpha   90.00
_cell.angle_beta   90.00
_cell.angle_gamma   90.00
#
_symmetry.space_group_name_H-M   'P 1'
#
loop_
_entity.id
_entity.type
_entity.pdbx_description
1 polymer ?
#
loop_
_entity_poly.entity_id
_entity_poly.type
_entity_poly.pdbx_seq_one_letter_code
_entity_poly.pdbx_strand_id
1 'polypeptide(L)'
;MHALAVLPEWHNRGAAAVLFAPMLTRSVQAGRRVLGTTTATYNVSKYLHLGCKLLGVEEFELVPGSAGKGLTRYALEVVPEAFVANALRKGKKTVVVERTLARL
;
A
#
# COMPACT_ATOMS: atom_id res chain seq x y z
N MET A 1 2.23 -8.23 -4.76
CA MET A 1 1.59 -7.24 -5.66
C MET A 1 2.70 -6.39 -6.23
N HIS A 2 2.92 -6.40 -7.55
CA HIS A 2 4.05 -5.71 -8.17
C HIS A 2 3.76 -4.24 -8.52
N ALA A 3 2.49 -3.86 -8.72
CA ALA A 3 2.07 -2.48 -8.97
C ALA A 3 0.61 -2.27 -8.55
N LEU A 4 0.28 -1.05 -8.11
CA LEU A 4 -1.08 -0.56 -7.91
C LEU A 4 -1.29 0.63 -8.85
N ALA A 5 -2.31 0.54 -9.70
CA ALA A 5 -2.72 1.63 -10.57
C ALA A 5 -4.22 1.88 -10.39
N VAL A 6 -4.60 3.15 -10.32
CA VAL A 6 -5.99 3.59 -10.28
C VAL A 6 -6.16 4.60 -11.40
N LEU A 7 -7.18 4.41 -12.22
CA LEU A 7 -7.48 5.32 -13.33
C LEU A 7 -7.80 6.74 -12.78
N PRO A 8 -7.42 7.82 -13.48
CA PRO A 8 -7.57 9.20 -13.00
C PRO A 8 -8.98 9.55 -12.51
N GLU A 9 -10.03 9.07 -13.18
CA GLU A 9 -11.42 9.30 -12.84
C GLU A 9 -11.85 8.69 -11.48
N TRP A 10 -11.03 7.78 -10.93
CA TRP A 10 -11.20 7.16 -9.62
C TRP A 10 -10.24 7.71 -8.55
N HIS A 11 -9.41 8.69 -8.87
CA HIS A 11 -8.52 9.33 -7.89
C HIS A 11 -9.32 10.02 -6.80
N ASN A 12 -8.78 10.03 -5.58
CA ASN A 12 -9.39 10.64 -4.38
C ASN A 12 -10.76 10.05 -3.98
N ARG A 13 -11.20 8.94 -4.58
CA ARG A 13 -12.43 8.21 -4.20
C ARG A 13 -12.19 7.01 -3.29
N GLY A 14 -10.98 6.89 -2.74
CA GLY A 14 -10.60 5.77 -1.87
C GLY A 14 -10.32 4.44 -2.57
N ALA A 15 -10.38 4.37 -3.92
CA ALA A 15 -10.15 3.13 -4.68
C ALA A 15 -8.79 2.48 -4.36
N ALA A 16 -7.71 3.28 -4.31
CA ALA A 16 -6.37 2.80 -3.94
C ALA A 16 -6.35 2.21 -2.52
N ALA A 17 -7.03 2.86 -1.57
CA ALA A 17 -7.10 2.41 -0.19
C ALA A 17 -7.88 1.09 -0.06
N VAL A 18 -9.00 0.95 -0.77
CA VAL A 18 -9.81 -0.28 -0.78
C VAL A 18 -9.02 -1.47 -1.34
N LEU A 19 -8.21 -1.25 -2.37
CA LEU A 19 -7.38 -2.29 -2.97
C LEU A 19 -6.18 -2.68 -2.08
N PHE A 20 -5.54 -1.69 -1.45
CA PHE A 20 -4.29 -1.91 -0.73
C PHE A 20 -4.50 -2.32 0.74
N ALA A 21 -5.53 -1.79 1.41
CA ALA A 21 -5.73 -2.01 2.84
C ALA A 21 -5.89 -3.49 3.23
N PRO A 22 -6.67 -4.34 2.52
CA PRO A 22 -6.78 -5.75 2.89
C PRO A 22 -5.45 -6.51 2.79
N MET A 23 -4.62 -6.16 1.80
CA MET A 23 -3.30 -6.76 1.62
C MET A 23 -2.35 -6.35 2.74
N LEU A 24 -2.35 -5.07 3.10
CA LEU A 24 -1.56 -4.56 4.22
C LEU A 24 -1.95 -5.23 5.53
N THR A 25 -3.25 -5.23 5.85
CA THR A 25 -3.76 -5.80 7.09
C THR A 25 -3.37 -7.27 7.22
N ARG A 26 -3.54 -8.08 6.16
CA ARG A 26 -3.15 -9.49 6.19
C ARG A 26 -1.66 -9.68 6.39
N SER A 27 -0.83 -8.87 5.72
CA SER A 27 0.63 -8.97 5.82
C SER A 27 1.11 -8.61 7.22
N VAL A 28 0.58 -7.51 7.78
CA VAL A 28 0.88 -7.05 9.13
C VAL A 28 0.43 -8.08 10.17
N GLN A 29 -0.79 -8.63 10.06
CA GLN A 29 -1.29 -9.68 10.96
C GLN A 29 -0.46 -10.96 10.90
N ALA A 30 0.11 -11.28 9.74
CA ALA A 30 1.01 -12.41 9.58
C ALA A 30 2.44 -12.12 10.06
N GLY A 31 2.70 -10.97 10.70
CA GLY A 31 4.03 -10.56 11.16
C GLY A 31 5.03 -10.31 10.04
N ARG A 32 4.55 -10.06 8.81
CA ARG A 32 5.41 -9.86 7.65
C ARG A 32 5.78 -8.39 7.51
N ARG A 33 7.05 -8.15 7.23
CA ARG A 33 7.55 -6.83 6.82
C ARG A 33 6.94 -6.44 5.46
N VAL A 34 6.42 -5.22 5.35
CA VAL A 34 5.83 -4.72 4.09
C VAL A 34 6.61 -3.51 3.60
N LEU A 35 7.14 -3.64 2.40
CA LEU A 35 7.92 -2.62 1.71
C LEU A 35 7.16 -2.14 0.47
N GLY A 36 7.29 -0.85 0.17
CA GLY A 36 6.71 -0.22 -0.99
C GLY A 36 7.62 0.82 -1.59
N THR A 37 7.34 1.21 -2.82
CA THR A 37 8.05 2.29 -3.51
C THR A 37 7.05 3.25 -4.17
N THR A 38 7.45 4.51 -4.27
CA THR A 38 6.74 5.50 -5.09
C THR A 38 7.75 6.34 -5.85
N THR A 39 7.39 6.80 -7.04
CA THR A 39 8.20 7.74 -7.84
C THR A 39 7.73 9.18 -7.73
N ALA A 40 6.58 9.41 -7.10
CA ALA A 40 6.01 10.74 -6.92
C ALA A 40 6.15 11.21 -5.47
N THR A 41 6.75 12.40 -5.29
CA THR A 41 6.98 13.02 -3.98
C THR A 41 5.66 13.28 -3.23
N TYR A 42 4.59 13.67 -3.93
CA TYR A 42 3.28 13.91 -3.30
C TYR A 42 2.64 12.64 -2.72
N ASN A 43 3.06 11.45 -3.15
CA ASN A 43 2.60 10.20 -2.55
C ASN A 43 3.35 9.89 -1.25
N VAL A 44 4.59 10.38 -1.09
CA VAL A 44 5.38 10.17 0.13
C VAL A 44 4.63 10.75 1.34
N SER A 45 4.15 11.99 1.26
CA SER A 45 3.39 12.62 2.35
C SER A 45 2.12 11.83 2.71
N LYS A 46 1.41 11.29 1.71
CA LYS A 46 0.24 10.43 1.93
C LYS A 46 0.61 9.15 2.68
N TYR A 47 1.70 8.49 2.28
CA TYR A 47 2.14 7.27 2.96
C TYR A 47 2.66 7.54 4.37
N LEU A 48 3.39 8.63 4.59
CA LEU A 48 3.81 9.04 5.93
C LEU A 48 2.60 9.30 6.85
N HIS A 49 1.57 9.98 6.34
CA HIS A 49 0.32 10.21 7.08
C HIS A 49 -0.40 8.90 7.44
N LEU A 50 -0.31 7.89 6.59
CA LEU A 50 -0.87 6.56 6.84
C LEU A 50 -0.03 5.70 7.79
N GLY A 51 1.09 6.21 8.30
CA GLY A 51 1.96 5.47 9.21
C GLY A 51 3.03 4.63 8.54
N CYS A 52 3.42 4.98 7.32
CA CYS A 52 4.66 4.45 6.73
C CYS A 52 5.87 5.26 7.21
N LYS A 53 7.04 4.62 7.17
CA LYS A 53 8.36 5.23 7.38
C LYS A 53 9.09 5.31 6.05
N LEU A 54 9.69 6.46 5.74
CA LEU A 54 10.63 6.60 4.63
C LEU A 54 11.96 5.92 5.00
N LEU A 55 12.40 4.97 4.19
CA LEU A 55 13.66 4.25 4.37
C LEU A 55 14.82 4.89 3.62
N GLY A 56 14.53 5.49 2.46
CA GLY A 56 15.56 6.06 1.61
C GLY A 56 15.00 6.64 0.32
N VAL A 57 15.87 7.37 -0.37
CA VAL A 57 15.61 8.00 -1.66
C VAL A 57 16.74 7.61 -2.60
N GLU A 58 16.39 7.20 -3.81
CA GLU A 58 17.33 6.76 -4.83
C GLU A 58 17.00 7.46 -6.14
N GLU A 59 18.00 7.97 -6.83
CA GLU A 59 17.87 8.49 -8.20
C GLU A 59 18.37 7.42 -9.18
N PHE A 60 17.60 7.17 -10.24
CA PHE A 60 17.95 6.17 -11.23
C PHE A 60 17.57 6.63 -12.65
N GLU A 61 18.35 6.19 -13.62
CA GLU A 61 18.03 6.35 -15.04
C GLU A 61 17.08 5.25 -15.51
N LEU A 62 16.05 5.60 -16.26
CA LEU A 62 15.15 4.62 -16.87
C LEU A 62 15.84 3.77 -17.94
N VAL A 63 16.76 4.39 -18.67
CA VAL A 63 17.57 3.77 -19.71
C VAL A 63 19.03 4.21 -19.48
N PRO A 64 19.93 3.27 -19.12
CA PRO A 64 21.33 3.58 -18.86
C PRO A 64 21.97 4.30 -20.05
N GLY A 65 22.57 5.47 -19.81
CA GLY A 65 23.27 6.23 -20.84
C GLY A 65 22.37 7.06 -21.77
N SER A 66 21.06 7.11 -21.48
CA SER A 66 20.19 8.13 -22.08
C SER A 66 20.32 9.44 -21.31
N ALA A 67 20.38 10.57 -22.01
CA ALA A 67 20.29 11.91 -21.39
C ALA A 67 18.88 12.22 -20.84
N GLY A 68 18.12 11.19 -20.46
CA GLY A 68 16.77 11.30 -19.94
C GLY A 68 16.77 11.93 -18.54
N LYS A 69 15.64 12.51 -18.16
CA LYS A 69 15.42 12.94 -16.77
C LYS A 69 15.55 11.72 -15.86
N GLY A 70 16.48 11.77 -14.91
CA GLY A 70 16.54 10.82 -13.81
C GLY A 70 15.20 10.76 -13.07
N LEU A 71 14.80 9.57 -12.65
CA LEU A 71 13.64 9.37 -11.79
C LEU A 71 14.09 9.21 -10.34
N THR A 72 13.35 9.84 -9.44
CA THR A 72 13.50 9.61 -8.01
C THR A 72 12.57 8.48 -7.56
N ARG A 73 13.11 7.56 -6.76
CA ARG A 73 12.37 6.49 -6.08
C ARG A 73 12.45 6.71 -4.58
N TYR A 74 11.31 6.63 -3.92
CA TYR A 74 11.19 6.70 -2.47
C TYR A 74 10.83 5.33 -1.93
N ALA A 75 11.70 4.75 -1.10
CA ALA A 75 11.48 3.46 -0.45
C ALA A 75 10.75 3.66 0.88
N LEU A 76 9.63 2.96 1.07
CA LEU A 76 8.75 3.10 2.23
C LEU A 76 8.55 1.76 2.91
N GLU A 77 8.47 1.79 4.24
CA GLU A 77 8.09 0.65 5.07
C GLU A 77 6.80 0.95 5.81
N VAL A 78 5.90 -0.01 5.87
CA VAL A 78 4.68 0.08 6.67
C VAL A 78 5.04 -0.21 8.12
N VAL A 79 4.69 0.71 9.03
CA VAL A 79 4.87 0.51 10.47
C VAL A 79 3.64 -0.21 11.02
N PRO A 80 3.75 -1.48 11.45
CA PRO A 80 2.61 -2.30 11.89
C PRO A 80 1.75 -1.60 12.94
N GLU A 81 2.37 -0.92 13.90
CA GLU A 81 1.73 -0.25 15.02
C GLU A 81 0.74 0.82 14.53
N ALA A 82 1.08 1.55 13.47
CA ALA A 82 0.23 2.59 12.92
C ALA A 82 -1.02 2.03 12.22
N PHE A 83 -0.98 0.77 11.76
CA PHE A 83 -2.10 0.09 11.09
C PHE A 83 -2.91 -0.81 12.04
N VAL A 84 -2.30 -1.29 13.12
CA VAL A 84 -2.97 -2.08 14.16
C VAL A 84 -3.66 -1.18 15.18
N ALA A 85 -3.09 -0.01 15.50
CA ALA A 85 -3.67 0.97 16.42
C ALA A 85 -4.72 1.88 15.78
N ASN A 86 -4.59 2.21 14.47
CA ASN A 86 -5.64 2.94 13.76
C ASN A 86 -6.80 2.02 13.42
N ALA A 87 -7.84 2.16 14.23
CA ALA A 87 -9.11 1.49 14.09
C ALA A 87 -9.84 1.79 12.77
N LEU A 88 -9.48 1.09 11.69
CA LEU A 88 -10.51 0.48 10.80
C LEU A 88 -11.26 -0.67 11.51
N ARG A 89 -10.88 -0.95 12.77
CA ARG A 89 -11.48 -1.91 13.70
C ARG A 89 -12.69 -1.34 14.48
N LYS A 90 -13.22 -0.16 14.15
CA LYS A 90 -14.58 0.22 14.57
C LYS A 90 -15.59 -0.36 13.58
N GLY A 91 -15.95 -1.63 13.78
CA GLY A 91 -17.31 -2.10 13.46
C GLY A 91 -17.59 -2.73 12.10
N LYS A 92 -16.73 -3.60 11.56
CA LYS A 92 -17.23 -4.64 10.64
C LYS A 92 -16.96 -6.02 11.24
N LYS A 93 -17.99 -6.58 11.90
CA LYS A 93 -18.09 -8.02 12.11
C LYS A 93 -18.06 -8.65 10.73
N THR A 94 -16.98 -9.35 10.41
CA THR A 94 -16.95 -10.27 9.27
C THR A 94 -18.00 -11.34 9.58
N VAL A 95 -19.16 -11.25 8.94
CA VAL A 95 -20.09 -12.37 8.92
C VAL A 95 -19.42 -13.43 8.06
N VAL A 96 -18.89 -14.45 8.72
CA VAL A 96 -18.44 -15.67 8.05
C VAL A 96 -19.71 -16.31 7.49
N VAL A 97 -19.95 -16.14 6.19
CA VAL A 97 -20.98 -16.92 5.51
C VAL A 97 -20.40 -18.33 5.40
N GLU A 98 -20.81 -19.21 6.31
CA GLU A 98 -20.58 -20.64 6.16
C GLU A 98 -21.17 -21.06 4.81
N ARG A 99 -20.29 -21.41 3.87
CA ARG A 99 -20.72 -22.16 2.69
C ARG A 99 -21.19 -23.50 3.20
N THR A 100 -22.50 -23.71 3.22
CA THR A 100 -23.11 -25.01 3.46
C THR A 100 -22.53 -25.95 2.41
N LEU A 101 -21.71 -26.90 2.85
CA LEU A 101 -21.27 -28.01 2.01
C LEU A 101 -22.53 -28.72 1.54
N ALA A 102 -22.84 -28.62 0.24
CA ALA A 102 -23.83 -29.48 -0.38
C ALA A 102 -23.33 -30.92 -0.21
N ARG A 103 -24.00 -31.68 0.67
CA ARG A 103 -23.84 -33.12 0.75
C ARG A 103 -24.29 -33.71 -0.59
N LEU A 104 -23.37 -34.34 -1.31
CA LEU A 104 -23.66 -35.36 -2.30
C LEU A 104 -23.81 -36.70 -1.59
#